data_AF-R7EWB3-F1
#
_entry.id   AF-R7EWB3-F1
#
_cell.length_a   1.000
_cell.length_b   1.000
_cell.length_c   1.000
_cell.angle_alpha   90.00
_cell.angle_beta   90.00
_cell.angle_gamma   90.00
#
_symmetry.space_group_name_H-M   'P 1'
#
loop_
_entity.id
_entity.type
_entity.pdbx_description
1 polymer ?
#
loop_
_entity_poly.entity_id
_entity_poly.type
_entity_poly.pdbx_seq_one_letter_code
_entity_poly.pdbx_strand_id
1 'polypeptide(L)'
;MRAAGIIEIYELERRGCSASDWSRVYIEPECDLSRISNVSFSGRVEIGAIRELRNAAITDCRIGADSSIRNIGGCLRGLKIGRGVTIADCGIIESEPETTYGLGSEVAVLDETGGRPAFLYPGLSAQVATLMTMRPHWSRQTLLPLLQEKFGDKPFSADLADGCSVTGCRLMRNVYVDRRVRVEGAARLVNGAIINNAAAGKDLAAVGNDVDAENFIIEDGFAGGGTLLRNVYVGQGASLDKGFTAHDSLFFANCAMENGEACAVLAGPYTVSMHKSTLLIGMRTAFMNAGSATNFSNHMYKLGPVHWGTLQRGVKTASGAYVMWGGKIGAFSLVMGGHKEHPDTSMFPFSYLFGDSHGHTTASPGLMLRSCGLARDEKKWPVRDRRLNRRMPLFDNIVYEVLNPNTVQTMLRALPLLQQLAHEQPDAQGYVHHGAVALKPTAALRAHRLYSLAITAYVYGKMHEEGYDGANPEEAPEEWLDLAGQIIPADTLTAVLDPANDTLPQELIDEAFKDYHRLELSWVKQLAEGVWHDHLSTAPQAVVELEAMIEKDRNDYKASLTLNY
;
A
#
# COMPACT_ATOMS: atom_id res chain seq x y z
N MET A 1 11.85 40.50 13.54
CA MET A 1 13.32 40.41 13.34
C MET A 1 13.85 41.77 12.95
N ARG A 2 15.15 42.04 13.18
CA ARG A 2 15.84 43.26 12.75
C ARG A 2 17.03 42.90 11.87
N ALA A 3 17.39 43.76 10.93
CA ALA A 3 18.66 43.60 10.22
C ALA A 3 19.84 43.63 11.22
N ALA A 4 20.89 42.86 10.95
CA ALA A 4 22.09 42.84 11.79
C ALA A 4 22.70 44.26 11.86
N GLY A 5 22.83 44.80 13.07
CA GLY A 5 23.49 46.07 13.31
C GLY A 5 25.01 45.89 13.44
N ILE A 6 25.72 47.02 13.55
CA ILE A 6 27.19 47.04 13.58
C ILE A 6 27.77 46.15 14.69
N ILE A 7 27.13 46.13 15.87
CA ILE A 7 27.58 45.32 17.01
C ILE A 7 27.38 43.83 16.71
N GLU A 8 26.21 43.43 16.18
CA GLU A 8 25.96 42.03 15.82
C GLU A 8 26.91 41.55 14.72
N ILE A 9 27.14 42.38 13.70
CA ILE A 9 28.07 42.09 12.60
C ILE A 9 29.47 41.80 13.15
N TYR A 10 30.00 42.70 14.00
CA TYR A 10 31.33 42.55 14.58
C TYR A 10 31.47 41.25 15.42
N GLU A 11 30.45 40.93 16.23
CA GLU A 11 30.46 39.71 17.04
C GLU A 11 30.38 38.43 16.20
N LEU A 12 29.64 38.45 15.09
CA LEU A 12 29.55 37.33 14.15
C LEU A 12 30.85 37.14 13.35
N GLU A 13 31.46 38.22 12.86
CA GLU A 13 32.75 38.18 12.16
C GLU A 13 33.87 37.61 13.04
N ARG A 14 33.93 38.00 14.32
CA ARG A 14 34.89 37.43 15.29
C ARG A 14 34.72 35.94 15.51
N ARG A 15 33.53 35.39 15.22
CA ARG A 15 33.22 33.96 15.30
C ARG A 15 33.41 33.24 13.97
N GLY A 16 34.06 33.88 12.99
CA GLY A 16 34.34 33.32 11.68
C GLY A 16 33.14 33.35 10.73
N CYS A 17 32.11 34.16 11.01
CA CYS A 17 31.01 34.33 10.08
C CYS A 17 31.30 35.40 9.03
N SER A 18 30.70 35.26 7.86
CA SER A 18 30.79 36.23 6.78
C SER A 18 29.43 36.37 6.09
N ALA A 19 29.19 37.52 5.45
CA ALA A 19 28.01 37.72 4.62
C ALA A 19 28.38 38.41 3.31
N SER A 20 27.70 38.05 2.22
CA SER A 20 27.80 38.81 0.95
C SER A 20 27.22 40.22 1.08
N ASP A 21 26.20 40.38 1.93
CA ASP A 21 25.54 41.64 2.24
C ASP A 21 24.84 41.52 3.61
N TRP A 22 25.43 42.13 4.65
CA TRP A 22 24.89 42.09 6.01
C TRP A 22 23.52 42.76 6.15
N SER A 23 23.13 43.67 5.24
CA SER A 23 21.81 44.32 5.27
C SER A 23 20.65 43.34 4.99
N ARG A 24 20.99 42.15 4.46
CA ARG A 24 20.04 41.07 4.15
C ARG A 24 20.02 39.94 5.19
N VAL A 25 20.81 40.07 6.26
CA VAL A 25 20.83 39.14 7.40
C VAL A 25 19.98 39.71 8.52
N TYR A 26 18.92 39.01 8.89
CA TYR A 26 17.94 39.42 9.89
C TYR A 26 18.01 38.48 11.08
N ILE A 27 18.12 39.06 12.28
CA ILE A 27 18.30 38.33 13.53
C ILE A 27 17.16 38.69 14.48
N GLU A 28 16.60 37.68 15.14
CA GLU A 28 15.64 37.86 16.23
C GLU A 28 16.34 38.47 17.47
N PRO A 29 15.76 39.47 18.15
CA PRO A 29 16.42 40.17 19.25
C PRO A 29 16.90 39.27 20.40
N GLU A 30 16.22 38.14 20.62
CA GLU A 30 16.51 37.17 21.67
C GLU A 30 17.56 36.13 21.26
N CYS A 31 18.08 36.20 20.03
CA CYS A 31 19.07 35.26 19.53
C CYS A 31 20.44 35.49 20.18
N ASP A 32 20.94 34.48 20.89
CA ASP A 32 22.28 34.45 21.47
C ASP A 32 23.34 34.20 20.38
N LEU A 33 24.01 35.27 19.95
CA LEU A 33 25.03 35.23 18.91
C LEU A 33 26.22 34.31 19.23
N SER A 34 26.43 33.94 20.51
CA SER A 34 27.48 32.97 20.88
C SER A 34 27.25 31.57 20.32
N ARG A 35 26.02 31.29 19.87
CA ARG A 35 25.59 30.02 19.27
C ARG A 35 25.84 29.95 17.76
N ILE A 36 26.26 31.07 17.15
CA ILE A 36 26.53 31.19 15.72
C ILE A 36 28.05 31.26 15.49
N SER A 37 28.62 30.36 14.70
CA SER A 37 30.07 30.38 14.40
C SER A 37 30.43 29.69 13.10
N ASN A 38 31.38 30.25 12.35
CA ASN A 38 31.86 29.71 11.08
C ASN A 38 30.73 29.50 10.06
N VAL A 39 29.98 30.57 9.78
CA VAL A 39 28.80 30.55 8.89
C VAL A 39 28.94 31.58 7.79
N SER A 40 28.73 31.19 6.54
CA SER A 40 28.67 32.14 5.42
C SER A 40 27.22 32.39 5.01
N PHE A 41 26.79 33.65 5.03
CA PHE A 41 25.45 34.08 4.66
C PHE A 41 25.44 34.69 3.25
N SER A 42 24.44 34.31 2.46
CA SER A 42 24.18 34.90 1.14
C SER A 42 22.68 35.10 0.93
N GLY A 43 22.31 36.13 0.17
CA GLY A 43 20.91 36.44 -0.07
C GLY A 43 20.17 36.88 1.20
N ARG A 44 18.85 36.63 1.28
CA ARG A 44 18.02 37.01 2.43
C ARG A 44 18.01 35.89 3.47
N VAL A 45 18.66 36.12 4.61
CA VAL A 45 18.73 35.13 5.70
C VAL A 45 18.00 35.66 6.93
N GLU A 46 17.07 34.88 7.45
CA GLU A 46 16.29 35.19 8.65
C GLU A 46 16.60 34.14 9.74
N ILE A 47 17.08 34.59 10.91
CA ILE A 47 17.55 33.72 12.00
C ILE A 47 16.73 34.00 13.26
N GLY A 48 15.96 33.00 13.71
CA GLY A 48 15.26 33.03 15.00
C GLY A 48 16.18 32.85 16.20
N ALA A 49 15.61 32.78 17.41
CA ALA A 49 16.31 32.40 18.64
C ALA A 49 16.71 30.92 18.62
N ILE A 50 17.79 30.61 17.91
CA ILE A 50 18.27 29.24 17.64
C ILE A 50 19.06 28.64 18.83
N ARG A 51 19.15 27.31 18.86
CA ARG A 51 20.02 26.58 19.81
C ARG A 51 21.48 26.56 19.36
N GLU A 52 21.71 26.43 18.05
CA GLU A 52 23.03 26.34 17.44
C GLU A 52 22.97 26.57 15.92
N LEU A 53 23.95 27.30 15.37
CA LEU A 53 24.20 27.40 13.92
C LEU A 53 25.70 27.44 13.65
N ARG A 54 26.29 26.34 13.18
CA ARG A 54 27.74 26.21 13.05
C ARG A 54 28.19 25.51 11.77
N ASN A 55 29.33 25.94 11.22
CA ASN A 55 29.99 25.29 10.07
C ASN A 55 29.01 25.07 8.90
N ALA A 56 28.44 26.16 8.37
CA ALA A 56 27.40 26.07 7.35
C ALA A 56 27.44 27.22 6.34
N ALA A 57 27.04 26.94 5.10
CA ALA A 57 26.72 27.95 4.10
C ALA A 57 25.20 28.07 3.96
N ILE A 58 24.65 29.27 4.18
CA ILE A 58 23.22 29.55 4.19
C ILE A 58 22.88 30.56 3.10
N THR A 59 21.93 30.24 2.22
CA THR A 59 21.50 31.12 1.13
C THR A 59 19.98 31.22 1.09
N ASP A 60 19.43 32.44 1.16
CA ASP A 60 17.98 32.68 1.01
C ASP A 60 17.10 31.79 1.91
N CYS A 61 17.44 31.66 3.20
CA CYS A 61 16.76 30.78 4.15
C CYS A 61 16.09 31.55 5.29
N ARG A 62 14.97 31.00 5.79
CA ARG A 62 14.34 31.40 7.04
C ARG A 62 14.44 30.27 8.06
N ILE A 63 15.09 30.54 9.19
CA ILE A 63 15.39 29.56 10.24
C ILE A 63 14.54 29.88 11.48
N GLY A 64 13.63 28.97 11.84
CA GLY A 64 12.81 29.08 13.03
C GLY A 64 13.61 28.94 14.34
N ALA A 65 13.05 29.50 15.41
CA ALA A 65 13.62 29.41 16.76
C ALA A 65 13.79 27.96 17.22
N ASP A 66 14.64 27.76 18.23
CA ASP A 66 14.97 26.46 18.81
C ASP A 66 15.64 25.47 17.84
N SER A 67 15.99 25.89 16.63
CA SER A 67 16.65 25.03 15.63
C SER A 67 18.13 24.82 15.94
N SER A 68 18.67 23.67 15.51
CA SER A 68 20.08 23.29 15.67
C SER A 68 20.62 22.86 14.30
N ILE A 69 21.52 23.65 13.75
CA ILE A 69 22.12 23.41 12.42
C ILE A 69 23.62 23.33 12.57
N ARG A 70 24.23 22.20 12.22
CA ARG A 70 25.70 22.03 12.33
C ARG A 70 26.28 21.17 11.22
N ASN A 71 27.52 21.51 10.82
CA ASN A 71 28.34 20.70 9.90
C ASN A 71 27.64 20.44 8.57
N ILE A 72 27.36 21.52 7.83
CA ILE A 72 26.77 21.45 6.50
C ILE A 72 27.93 21.51 5.49
N GLY A 73 28.26 20.36 4.90
CA GLY A 73 29.38 20.24 3.96
C GLY A 73 29.12 20.89 2.60
N GLY A 74 27.85 21.09 2.24
CA GLY A 74 27.41 21.81 1.06
C GLY A 74 26.81 23.16 1.42
N CYS A 75 25.49 23.31 1.22
CA CYS A 75 24.76 24.52 1.59
C CYS A 75 23.30 24.21 1.94
N LEU A 76 22.69 25.11 2.70
CA LEU A 76 21.24 25.22 2.85
C LEU A 76 20.75 26.36 1.97
N ARG A 77 19.81 26.10 1.05
CA ARG A 77 19.36 27.09 0.06
C ARG A 77 17.86 27.14 -0.13
N GLY A 78 17.27 28.34 -0.06
CA GLY A 78 15.86 28.56 -0.39
C GLY A 78 14.87 27.97 0.61
N LEU A 79 15.32 27.60 1.82
CA LEU A 79 14.52 26.84 2.78
C LEU A 79 13.73 27.73 3.73
N LYS A 80 12.49 27.34 3.99
CA LYS A 80 11.69 27.70 5.16
C LYS A 80 11.81 26.56 6.18
N ILE A 81 12.54 26.82 7.25
CA ILE A 81 12.81 25.87 8.32
C ILE A 81 11.96 26.27 9.54
N GLY A 82 11.15 25.34 10.02
CA GLY A 82 10.29 25.47 11.19
C GLY A 82 11.06 25.58 12.51
N ARG A 83 10.32 25.50 13.61
CA ARG A 83 10.87 25.57 14.97
C ARG A 83 11.45 24.23 15.40
N GLY A 84 12.50 24.25 16.21
CA GLY A 84 13.03 23.03 16.83
C GLY A 84 13.64 22.03 15.84
N VAL A 85 13.89 22.43 14.59
CA VAL A 85 14.42 21.54 13.55
C VAL A 85 15.89 21.23 13.83
N THR A 86 16.30 20.00 13.58
CA THR A 86 17.71 19.58 13.68
C THR A 86 18.24 19.22 12.30
N ILE A 87 19.32 19.89 11.86
CA ILE A 87 20.05 19.55 10.63
C ILE A 87 21.51 19.34 11.00
N ALA A 88 22.03 18.13 10.82
CA ALA A 88 23.39 17.81 11.24
C ALA A 88 24.12 16.91 10.26
N ASP A 89 25.39 17.25 9.98
CA ASP A 89 26.30 16.40 9.22
C ASP A 89 25.74 16.07 7.82
N CYS A 90 25.17 17.09 7.16
CA CYS A 90 24.49 16.99 5.85
C CYS A 90 25.30 17.65 4.73
N GLY A 91 25.04 17.26 3.49
CA GLY A 91 25.62 17.86 2.29
C GLY A 91 24.82 19.08 1.80
N ILE A 92 24.10 18.92 0.69
CA ILE A 92 23.26 19.98 0.10
C ILE A 92 21.81 19.74 0.47
N ILE A 93 21.14 20.78 1.00
CA ILE A 93 19.69 20.80 1.17
C ILE A 93 19.16 22.07 0.51
N GLU A 94 18.31 21.92 -0.51
CA GLU A 94 17.76 23.06 -1.23
C GLU A 94 16.30 22.87 -1.63
N SER A 95 15.59 23.99 -1.75
CA SER A 95 14.20 24.03 -2.20
C SER A 95 13.97 25.19 -3.15
N GLU A 96 13.23 24.93 -4.22
CA GLU A 96 12.85 25.90 -5.23
C GLU A 96 11.41 26.38 -5.00
N PRO A 97 11.11 27.68 -5.20
CA PRO A 97 9.77 28.23 -4.96
C PRO A 97 8.64 27.53 -5.73
N GLU A 98 8.92 26.97 -6.90
CA GLU A 98 7.95 26.31 -7.79
C GLU A 98 7.76 24.81 -7.50
N THR A 99 8.53 24.21 -6.58
CA THR A 99 8.48 22.76 -6.36
C THR A 99 7.14 22.23 -5.83
N THR A 100 6.65 21.11 -6.37
CA THR A 100 5.44 20.45 -5.85
C THR A 100 5.74 19.41 -4.76
N TYR A 101 7.01 19.17 -4.40
CA TYR A 101 7.40 18.12 -3.45
C TYR A 101 6.82 16.74 -3.81
N GLY A 102 6.79 16.41 -5.10
CA GLY A 102 6.23 15.16 -5.60
C GLY A 102 4.70 15.14 -5.74
N LEU A 103 3.97 16.14 -5.25
CA LEU A 103 2.51 16.21 -5.41
C LEU A 103 2.14 16.31 -6.90
N GLY A 104 1.14 15.53 -7.29
CA GLY A 104 0.67 15.42 -8.66
C GLY A 104 1.55 14.59 -9.58
N SER A 105 2.67 14.02 -9.10
CA SER A 105 3.52 13.17 -9.93
C SER A 105 2.75 11.95 -10.42
N GLU A 106 2.95 11.61 -11.69
CA GLU A 106 2.37 10.42 -12.31
C GLU A 106 3.17 9.16 -11.96
N VAL A 107 2.45 8.09 -11.67
CA VAL A 107 3.01 6.76 -11.41
C VAL A 107 2.39 5.76 -12.37
N ALA A 108 3.19 5.22 -13.28
CA ALA A 108 2.76 4.28 -14.31
C ALA A 108 2.64 2.84 -13.74
N VAL A 109 1.55 2.57 -13.02
CA VAL A 109 1.26 1.22 -12.51
C VAL A 109 0.54 0.34 -13.54
N LEU A 110 0.60 -0.98 -13.32
CA LEU A 110 0.01 -2.05 -14.13
C LEU A 110 0.70 -2.20 -15.49
N ASP A 111 0.53 -1.23 -16.38
CA ASP A 111 1.27 -1.21 -17.64
C ASP A 111 2.48 -0.27 -17.51
N GLU A 112 3.66 -0.75 -17.88
CA GLU A 112 4.89 0.05 -17.85
C GLU A 112 4.88 1.17 -18.92
N THR A 113 3.89 1.16 -19.81
CA THR A 113 3.78 2.12 -20.91
C THR A 113 3.14 3.45 -20.53
N GLY A 114 2.61 3.58 -19.30
CA GLY A 114 1.99 4.81 -18.81
C GLY A 114 0.52 5.02 -19.21
N GLY A 115 -0.17 3.96 -19.67
CA GLY A 115 -1.58 4.03 -20.07
C GLY A 115 -2.54 4.26 -18.91
N ARG A 116 -2.14 3.84 -17.70
CA ARG A 116 -2.97 3.81 -16.48
C ARG A 116 -2.30 4.49 -15.28
N PRO A 117 -1.98 5.80 -15.37
CA PRO A 117 -1.28 6.47 -14.29
C PRO A 117 -2.17 6.62 -13.05
N ALA A 118 -1.55 6.55 -11.87
CA ALA A 118 -2.08 7.11 -10.64
C ALA A 118 -1.32 8.42 -10.33
N PHE A 119 -1.93 9.30 -9.54
CA PHE A 119 -1.32 10.59 -9.16
C PHE A 119 -1.02 10.62 -7.67
N LEU A 120 0.17 11.08 -7.30
CA LEU A 120 0.59 11.18 -5.90
C LEU A 120 -0.05 12.38 -5.20
N TYR A 121 -0.72 12.15 -4.07
CA TYR A 121 -1.19 13.20 -3.17
C TYR A 121 -1.29 12.71 -1.72
N PRO A 122 -1.21 13.60 -0.71
CA PRO A 122 -1.41 13.24 0.69
C PRO A 122 -2.81 12.70 0.95
N GLY A 123 -2.92 11.54 1.59
CA GLY A 123 -4.18 10.85 1.84
C GLY A 123 -4.65 9.94 0.70
N LEU A 124 -3.78 9.58 -0.25
CA LEU A 124 -4.10 8.62 -1.29
C LEU A 124 -4.38 7.23 -0.69
N SER A 125 -5.58 6.70 -0.95
CA SER A 125 -5.97 5.35 -0.53
C SER A 125 -5.78 4.32 -1.64
N ALA A 126 -5.65 3.05 -1.25
CA ALA A 126 -5.59 1.90 -2.14
C ALA A 126 -6.83 1.80 -3.04
N GLN A 127 -7.98 2.20 -2.49
CA GLN A 127 -9.26 2.20 -3.17
C GLN A 127 -9.25 3.20 -4.32
N VAL A 128 -8.95 4.47 -4.03
CA VAL A 128 -8.93 5.53 -5.05
C VAL A 128 -7.84 5.28 -6.08
N ALA A 129 -6.64 4.83 -5.68
CA ALA A 129 -5.59 4.43 -6.61
C ALA A 129 -6.03 3.29 -7.55
N THR A 130 -6.79 2.32 -7.03
CA THR A 130 -7.35 1.25 -7.87
C THR A 130 -8.37 1.80 -8.86
N LEU A 131 -9.21 2.75 -8.47
CA LEU A 131 -10.16 3.38 -9.39
C LEU A 131 -9.45 4.22 -10.46
N MET A 132 -8.46 5.03 -10.08
CA MET A 132 -7.64 5.81 -11.01
C MET A 132 -7.11 4.95 -12.17
N THR A 133 -6.53 3.81 -11.81
CA THR A 133 -5.77 2.94 -12.71
C THR A 133 -6.68 2.01 -13.51
N MET A 134 -7.80 1.59 -12.92
CA MET A 134 -8.79 0.71 -13.57
C MET A 134 -9.82 1.49 -14.41
N ARG A 135 -9.95 2.81 -14.19
CA ARG A 135 -10.85 3.73 -14.91
C ARG A 135 -10.09 5.00 -15.34
N PRO A 136 -9.08 4.89 -16.22
CA PRO A 136 -8.21 6.01 -16.58
C PRO A 136 -8.96 7.19 -17.25
N HIS A 137 -10.06 6.93 -17.96
CA HIS A 137 -10.89 8.01 -18.52
C HIS A 137 -11.58 8.85 -17.43
N TRP A 138 -12.27 8.19 -16.49
CA TRP A 138 -12.87 8.84 -15.33
C TRP A 138 -11.81 9.57 -14.49
N SER A 139 -10.65 8.92 -14.28
CA SER A 139 -9.56 9.54 -13.53
C SER A 139 -9.10 10.86 -14.14
N ARG A 140 -8.96 10.93 -15.47
CA ARG A 140 -8.50 12.14 -16.17
C ARG A 140 -9.58 13.21 -16.26
N GLN A 141 -10.83 12.83 -16.44
CA GLN A 141 -11.93 13.76 -16.72
C GLN A 141 -12.62 14.30 -15.46
N THR A 142 -12.63 13.51 -14.38
CA THR A 142 -13.39 13.83 -13.16
C THR A 142 -12.46 13.98 -11.96
N LEU A 143 -11.67 12.96 -11.65
CA LEU A 143 -10.86 12.96 -10.42
C LEU A 143 -9.68 13.94 -10.45
N LEU A 144 -8.93 14.00 -11.55
CA LEU A 144 -7.76 14.87 -11.65
C LEU A 144 -8.11 16.36 -11.49
N PRO A 145 -9.17 16.92 -12.13
CA PRO A 145 -9.62 18.29 -11.85
C PRO A 145 -9.94 18.54 -10.37
N LEU A 146 -10.66 17.63 -9.71
CA LEU A 146 -10.98 17.74 -8.27
C LEU A 146 -9.72 17.74 -7.39
N LEU A 147 -8.73 16.91 -7.72
CA LEU A 147 -7.45 16.88 -7.02
C LEU A 147 -6.64 18.16 -7.25
N GLN A 148 -6.65 18.70 -8.48
CA GLN A 148 -5.99 19.96 -8.81
C GLN A 148 -6.63 21.14 -8.09
N GLU A 149 -7.95 21.16 -7.94
CA GLU A 149 -8.65 22.17 -7.13
C GLU A 149 -8.29 22.05 -5.65
N LYS A 150 -8.28 20.82 -5.11
CA LYS A 150 -8.00 20.57 -3.69
C LYS A 150 -6.54 20.82 -3.28
N PHE A 151 -5.59 20.49 -4.16
CA PHE A 151 -4.15 20.49 -3.87
C PHE A 151 -3.35 21.47 -4.73
N GLY A 152 -4.02 22.34 -5.51
CA GLY A 152 -3.36 23.33 -6.38
C GLY A 152 -2.52 24.33 -5.61
N ASP A 153 -2.94 24.68 -4.39
CA ASP A 153 -2.10 25.39 -3.43
C ASP A 153 -1.30 24.39 -2.58
N LYS A 154 0.02 24.60 -2.50
CA LYS A 154 0.90 23.73 -1.71
C LYS A 154 0.42 23.70 -0.25
N PRO A 155 0.11 22.53 0.34
CA PRO A 155 -0.41 22.45 1.70
C PRO A 155 0.66 22.69 2.78
N PHE A 156 1.92 22.93 2.40
CA PHE A 156 3.05 23.00 3.31
C PHE A 156 3.44 24.44 3.64
N SER A 157 3.43 24.78 4.93
CA SER A 157 3.83 26.10 5.44
C SER A 157 5.36 26.28 5.54
N ALA A 158 6.11 25.20 5.49
CA ALA A 158 7.57 25.13 5.56
C ALA A 158 8.10 23.96 4.72
N ASP A 159 9.38 23.99 4.36
CA ASP A 159 10.07 22.85 3.71
C ASP A 159 10.43 21.78 4.75
N LEU A 160 10.94 22.23 5.90
CA LEU A 160 11.24 21.40 7.07
C LEU A 160 10.35 21.85 8.21
N ALA A 161 9.32 21.07 8.52
CA ALA A 161 8.32 21.43 9.53
C ALA A 161 8.82 21.21 10.96
N ASP A 162 8.07 21.74 11.92
CA ASP A 162 8.48 21.83 13.32
C ASP A 162 8.92 20.50 13.93
N GLY A 163 10.09 20.51 14.58
CA GLY A 163 10.64 19.38 15.31
C GLY A 163 11.10 18.21 14.46
N CYS A 164 11.16 18.33 13.13
CA CYS A 164 11.77 17.29 12.29
C CYS A 164 13.30 17.27 12.43
N SER A 165 13.92 16.16 12.02
CA SER A 165 15.38 16.02 12.02
C SER A 165 15.90 15.43 10.72
N VAL A 166 16.91 16.08 10.14
CA VAL A 166 17.60 15.63 8.93
C VAL A 166 19.09 15.50 9.26
N THR A 167 19.59 14.28 9.30
CA THR A 167 20.97 14.00 9.72
C THR A 167 21.67 13.07 8.74
N GLY A 168 22.95 13.32 8.45
CA GLY A 168 23.73 12.45 7.55
C GLY A 168 23.22 12.42 6.11
N CYS A 169 22.35 13.35 5.71
CA CYS A 169 21.76 13.36 4.37
C CYS A 169 22.73 14.02 3.38
N ARG A 170 23.09 13.32 2.30
CA ARG A 170 24.08 13.83 1.34
C ARG A 170 23.49 14.87 0.38
N LEU A 171 22.29 14.60 -0.16
CA LEU A 171 21.58 15.51 -1.06
C LEU A 171 20.08 15.43 -0.79
N MET A 172 19.46 16.57 -0.52
CA MET A 172 18.01 16.72 -0.45
C MET A 172 17.59 17.93 -1.26
N ARG A 173 16.82 17.72 -2.33
CA ARG A 173 16.36 18.80 -3.21
C ARG A 173 14.85 18.72 -3.36
N ASN A 174 14.15 19.82 -3.09
CA ASN A 174 12.71 19.90 -3.33
C ASN A 174 11.96 18.83 -2.54
N VAL A 175 12.31 18.67 -1.25
CA VAL A 175 11.71 17.67 -0.36
C VAL A 175 11.06 18.33 0.84
N TYR A 176 9.80 17.96 1.08
CA TYR A 176 9.07 18.34 2.28
C TYR A 176 9.27 17.28 3.37
N VAL A 177 9.61 17.72 4.57
CA VAL A 177 9.74 16.86 5.76
C VAL A 177 8.78 17.38 6.83
N ASP A 178 7.74 16.60 7.11
CA ASP A 178 6.70 16.95 8.09
C ASP A 178 7.23 16.89 9.53
N ARG A 179 6.42 17.41 10.45
CA ARG A 179 6.69 17.52 11.87
C ARG A 179 7.11 16.18 12.46
N ARG A 180 8.16 16.22 13.29
CA ARG A 180 8.71 15.07 14.04
C ARG A 180 9.19 13.88 13.18
N VAL A 181 9.24 14.03 11.86
CA VAL A 181 9.83 13.03 10.97
C VAL A 181 11.35 13.01 11.16
N ARG A 182 11.92 11.81 11.07
CA ARG A 182 13.38 11.60 11.06
C ARG A 182 13.85 11.13 9.69
N VAL A 183 14.82 11.85 9.13
CA VAL A 183 15.57 11.49 7.93
C VAL A 183 17.02 11.28 8.37
N GLU A 184 17.49 10.04 8.30
CA GLU A 184 18.80 9.63 8.83
C GLU A 184 19.59 8.91 7.74
N GLY A 185 20.72 9.48 7.32
CA GLY A 185 21.67 8.82 6.42
C GLY A 185 21.19 8.67 4.97
N ALA A 186 20.17 9.40 4.53
CA ALA A 186 19.69 9.31 3.15
C ALA A 186 20.77 9.73 2.13
N ALA A 187 20.96 8.94 1.08
CA ALA A 187 21.98 9.20 0.06
C ALA A 187 21.56 10.29 -0.93
N ARG A 188 20.26 10.32 -1.28
CA ARG A 188 19.65 11.30 -2.20
C ARG A 188 18.14 11.28 -2.07
N LEU A 189 17.52 12.45 -1.85
CA LEU A 189 16.07 12.62 -1.92
C LEU A 189 15.75 13.80 -2.84
N VAL A 190 14.96 13.56 -3.88
CA VAL A 190 14.61 14.59 -4.89
C VAL A 190 13.11 14.60 -5.16
N ASN A 191 12.50 15.78 -5.12
CA ASN A 191 11.08 15.97 -5.47
C ASN A 191 10.14 15.00 -4.71
N GLY A 192 9.95 15.21 -3.42
CA GLY A 192 9.09 14.33 -2.64
C GLY A 192 8.63 14.86 -1.29
N ALA A 193 7.74 14.12 -0.63
CA ALA A 193 7.19 14.48 0.66
C ALA A 193 7.28 13.31 1.65
N ILE A 194 7.66 13.61 2.88
CA ILE A 194 7.65 12.65 4.00
C ILE A 194 6.67 13.17 5.06
N ILE A 195 5.53 12.51 5.20
CA ILE A 195 4.33 13.01 5.88
C ILE A 195 4.02 12.16 7.10
N ASN A 196 3.69 12.81 8.23
CA ASN A 196 3.38 12.15 9.49
C ASN A 196 2.05 12.67 10.04
N ASN A 197 1.00 11.85 9.88
CA ASN A 197 -0.34 12.10 10.40
C ASN A 197 -0.51 11.58 11.84
N ALA A 198 0.44 10.79 12.35
CA ALA A 198 0.40 10.27 13.72
C ALA A 198 0.48 11.36 14.80
N ALA A 199 -0.19 11.13 15.92
CA ALA A 199 -0.09 12.00 17.10
C ALA A 199 1.34 12.00 17.67
N ALA A 200 1.70 13.08 18.37
CA ALA A 200 3.04 13.25 18.94
C ALA A 200 3.47 12.06 19.82
N GLY A 201 4.71 11.59 19.61
CA GLY A 201 5.28 10.43 20.34
C GLY A 201 4.83 9.07 19.79
N LYS A 202 4.02 9.07 18.73
CA LYS A 202 3.54 7.86 18.05
C LYS A 202 3.92 7.85 16.57
N ASP A 203 4.90 8.66 16.20
CA ASP A 203 5.32 8.89 14.82
C ASP A 203 5.66 7.58 14.10
N LEU A 204 5.28 7.49 12.82
CA LEU A 204 5.45 6.28 12.01
C LEU A 204 6.32 6.54 10.78
N ALA A 205 6.25 7.74 10.20
CA ALA A 205 7.02 8.10 9.04
C ALA A 205 8.51 8.34 9.35
N ALA A 206 9.39 7.69 8.60
CA ALA A 206 10.83 7.93 8.66
C ALA A 206 11.55 7.47 7.39
N VAL A 207 12.71 8.06 7.15
CA VAL A 207 13.67 7.64 6.11
C VAL A 207 14.99 7.28 6.77
N GLY A 208 15.47 6.07 6.48
CA GLY A 208 16.72 5.54 7.00
C GLY A 208 17.89 5.62 6.01
N ASN A 209 18.95 4.88 6.35
CA ASN A 209 20.24 4.97 5.67
C ASN A 209 20.17 4.58 4.19
N ASP A 210 21.01 5.27 3.41
CA ASP A 210 21.32 4.99 2.01
C ASP A 210 20.12 5.01 1.04
N VAL A 211 18.98 5.57 1.46
CA VAL A 211 17.83 5.73 0.58
C VAL A 211 18.16 6.70 -0.56
N ASP A 212 17.86 6.27 -1.79
CA ASP A 212 17.87 7.10 -3.00
C ASP A 212 16.46 7.15 -3.58
N ALA A 213 15.77 8.28 -3.42
CA ALA A 213 14.38 8.46 -3.83
C ALA A 213 14.19 9.68 -4.74
N GLU A 214 13.37 9.52 -5.78
CA GLU A 214 12.95 10.59 -6.68
C GLU A 214 11.46 10.45 -7.04
N ASN A 215 10.73 11.56 -7.02
CA ASN A 215 9.28 11.62 -7.27
C ASN A 215 8.53 10.68 -6.33
N PHE A 216 8.44 11.05 -5.05
CA PHE A 216 7.91 10.14 -4.04
C PHE A 216 7.02 10.82 -3.00
N ILE A 217 6.11 10.05 -2.41
CA ILE A 217 5.47 10.38 -1.14
C ILE A 217 5.64 9.18 -0.21
N ILE A 218 6.17 9.44 0.98
CA ILE A 218 6.19 8.50 2.11
C ILE A 218 5.25 9.07 3.17
N GLU A 219 4.09 8.46 3.36
CA GLU A 219 3.04 8.95 4.24
C GLU A 219 2.72 7.91 5.32
N ASP A 220 3.14 8.22 6.55
CA ASP A 220 3.10 7.31 7.70
C ASP A 220 3.80 5.96 7.41
N GLY A 221 4.75 5.93 6.46
CA GLY A 221 5.50 4.74 6.03
C GLY A 221 6.99 4.84 6.30
N PHE A 222 7.73 3.76 6.03
CA PHE A 222 9.19 3.70 6.21
C PHE A 222 9.91 3.29 4.94
N ALA A 223 11.01 3.99 4.62
CA ALA A 223 11.97 3.58 3.61
C ALA A 223 13.38 3.58 4.22
N GLY A 224 14.17 2.51 4.02
CA GLY A 224 15.49 2.39 4.63
C GLY A 224 16.40 1.36 3.95
N GLY A 225 17.56 1.13 4.55
CA GLY A 225 18.46 0.02 4.18
C GLY A 225 18.87 0.00 2.71
N GLY A 226 19.13 1.17 2.12
CA GLY A 226 19.59 1.27 0.74
C GLY A 226 18.52 1.08 -0.33
N THR A 227 17.24 1.33 -0.01
CA THR A 227 16.16 1.25 -1.01
C THR A 227 16.32 2.31 -2.10
N LEU A 228 15.99 1.92 -3.34
CA LEU A 228 15.92 2.80 -4.51
C LEU A 228 14.47 2.99 -4.91
N LEU A 229 13.98 4.23 -4.89
CA LEU A 229 12.58 4.57 -5.16
C LEU A 229 12.47 5.57 -6.32
N ARG A 230 11.66 5.28 -7.34
CA ARG A 230 11.38 6.19 -8.47
C ARG A 230 9.88 6.21 -8.77
N ASN A 231 9.21 7.35 -8.64
CA ASN A 231 7.76 7.45 -8.85
C ASN A 231 7.01 6.49 -7.90
N VAL A 232 7.11 6.72 -6.59
CA VAL A 232 6.64 5.76 -5.57
C VAL A 232 5.77 6.42 -4.50
N TYR A 233 4.70 5.71 -4.10
CA TYR A 233 3.94 5.99 -2.89
C TYR A 233 4.22 4.91 -1.83
N VAL A 234 4.58 5.30 -0.61
CA VAL A 234 4.71 4.41 0.55
C VAL A 234 3.71 4.87 1.61
N GLY A 235 2.59 4.16 1.73
CA GLY A 235 1.47 4.50 2.58
C GLY A 235 1.58 3.98 4.01
N GLN A 236 0.46 4.08 4.72
CA GLN A 236 0.42 4.00 6.18
C GLN A 236 0.88 2.65 6.74
N GLY A 237 1.97 2.64 7.51
CA GLY A 237 2.58 1.44 8.08
C GLY A 237 3.31 0.55 7.07
N ALA A 238 3.36 0.94 5.79
CA ALA A 238 4.18 0.25 4.79
C ALA A 238 5.67 0.43 5.09
N SER A 239 6.48 -0.55 4.71
CA SER A 239 7.93 -0.56 4.93
C SER A 239 8.65 -1.11 3.72
N LEU A 240 9.57 -0.33 3.15
CA LEU A 240 10.52 -0.74 2.12
C LEU A 240 11.92 -0.71 2.74
N ASP A 241 12.66 -1.82 2.70
CA ASP A 241 13.96 -1.93 3.39
C ASP A 241 14.89 -2.95 2.71
N LYS A 242 16.12 -3.11 3.23
CA LYS A 242 17.08 -4.16 2.87
C LYS A 242 17.32 -4.26 1.36
N GLY A 243 17.60 -3.12 0.74
CA GLY A 243 17.96 -3.01 -0.67
C GLY A 243 16.80 -3.26 -1.64
N PHE A 244 15.54 -3.18 -1.19
CA PHE A 244 14.40 -3.27 -2.09
C PHE A 244 14.40 -2.13 -3.11
N THR A 245 14.15 -2.45 -4.38
CA THR A 245 14.05 -1.47 -5.46
C THR A 245 12.60 -1.35 -5.92
N ALA A 246 12.14 -0.12 -6.11
CA ALA A 246 10.80 0.13 -6.60
C ALA A 246 10.83 1.26 -7.63
N HIS A 247 10.22 1.01 -8.79
CA HIS A 247 9.87 2.07 -9.70
C HIS A 247 8.43 1.96 -10.19
N ASP A 248 7.80 3.11 -10.38
CA ASP A 248 6.42 3.25 -10.84
C ASP A 248 5.44 2.39 -10.03
N SER A 249 5.56 2.42 -8.69
CA SER A 249 4.86 1.46 -7.82
C SER A 249 4.25 2.12 -6.58
N LEU A 250 3.10 1.62 -6.15
CA LEU A 250 2.33 2.12 -5.01
C LEU A 250 2.22 1.03 -3.95
N PHE A 251 2.55 1.36 -2.70
CA PHE A 251 2.50 0.44 -1.56
C PHE A 251 1.56 1.00 -0.49
N PHE A 252 0.47 0.29 -0.22
CA PHE A 252 -0.56 0.72 0.71
C PHE A 252 -0.43 0.06 2.09
N ALA A 253 -1.45 0.19 2.93
CA ALA A 253 -1.37 -0.08 4.35
C ALA A 253 -0.66 -1.39 4.73
N ASN A 254 0.32 -1.30 5.61
CA ASN A 254 1.06 -2.45 6.15
C ASN A 254 1.74 -3.36 5.11
N CYS A 255 2.03 -2.85 3.91
CA CYS A 255 2.94 -3.53 2.97
C CYS A 255 4.33 -3.71 3.59
N ALA A 256 5.03 -4.79 3.24
CA ALA A 256 6.39 -5.04 3.68
C ALA A 256 7.24 -5.60 2.54
N MET A 257 8.23 -4.82 2.11
CA MET A 257 9.03 -5.08 0.92
C MET A 257 10.52 -5.08 1.28
N GLU A 258 11.19 -6.20 1.04
CA GLU A 258 12.61 -6.40 1.31
C GLU A 258 13.25 -7.27 0.21
N ASN A 259 14.54 -7.07 -0.07
CA ASN A 259 15.37 -8.00 -0.86
C ASN A 259 14.92 -8.29 -2.32
N GLY A 260 14.03 -7.50 -2.88
CA GLY A 260 13.41 -7.74 -4.20
C GLY A 260 13.17 -6.46 -4.98
N GLU A 261 12.43 -6.60 -6.08
CA GLU A 261 12.10 -5.51 -7.00
C GLU A 261 10.59 -5.42 -7.25
N ALA A 262 10.10 -4.18 -7.34
CA ALA A 262 8.76 -3.85 -7.82
C ALA A 262 8.81 -2.87 -9.00
N CYS A 263 8.10 -3.20 -10.07
CA CYS A 263 7.98 -2.41 -11.28
C CYS A 263 6.49 -2.31 -11.71
N ALA A 264 5.94 -1.12 -11.84
CA ALA A 264 4.53 -0.95 -12.25
C ALA A 264 3.54 -1.72 -11.34
N VAL A 265 3.77 -1.73 -10.02
CA VAL A 265 2.96 -2.52 -9.06
C VAL A 265 1.98 -1.64 -8.30
N LEU A 266 0.71 -2.04 -8.26
CA LEU A 266 -0.28 -1.53 -7.29
C LEU A 266 -0.42 -2.56 -6.16
N ALA A 267 0.36 -2.37 -5.10
CA ALA A 267 0.37 -3.22 -3.91
C ALA A 267 -0.61 -2.68 -2.86
N GLY A 268 -1.84 -3.19 -2.88
CA GLY A 268 -2.85 -2.96 -1.85
C GLY A 268 -2.42 -3.48 -0.47
N PRO A 269 -3.25 -3.27 0.56
CA PRO A 269 -2.86 -3.52 1.94
C PRO A 269 -2.32 -4.94 2.18
N TYR A 270 -1.32 -5.07 3.05
CA TYR A 270 -0.69 -6.35 3.42
C TYR A 270 -0.07 -7.14 2.25
N THR A 271 0.37 -6.46 1.19
CA THR A 271 1.25 -7.10 0.20
C THR A 271 2.66 -7.23 0.77
N VAL A 272 3.19 -8.44 0.77
CA VAL A 272 4.45 -8.77 1.42
C VAL A 272 5.39 -9.51 0.48
N SER A 273 6.60 -8.98 0.35
CA SER A 273 7.75 -9.70 -0.20
C SER A 273 8.98 -9.45 0.67
N MET A 274 9.53 -10.49 1.30
CA MET A 274 10.66 -10.34 2.23
C MET A 274 11.94 -11.05 1.78
N HIS A 275 11.82 -11.98 0.83
CA HIS A 275 12.90 -12.89 0.49
C HIS A 275 13.61 -12.44 -0.78
N LYS A 276 14.86 -12.89 -0.94
CA LYS A 276 15.66 -12.53 -2.11
C LYS A 276 15.03 -12.99 -3.42
N SER A 277 15.33 -12.21 -4.47
CA SER A 277 15.07 -12.55 -5.87
C SER A 277 13.59 -12.58 -6.25
N THR A 278 12.74 -11.80 -5.57
CA THR A 278 11.37 -11.59 -6.03
C THR A 278 11.30 -10.45 -7.04
N LEU A 279 10.66 -10.68 -8.18
CA LEU A 279 10.27 -9.63 -9.13
C LEU A 279 8.75 -9.51 -9.14
N LEU A 280 8.23 -8.42 -8.58
CA LEU A 280 6.84 -8.01 -8.70
C LEU A 280 6.75 -7.03 -9.86
N ILE A 281 6.05 -7.37 -10.93
CA ILE A 281 6.01 -6.52 -12.13
C ILE A 281 4.61 -6.44 -12.70
N GLY A 282 4.16 -5.28 -13.15
CA GLY A 282 2.92 -5.09 -13.90
C GLY A 282 1.70 -5.80 -13.31
N MET A 283 1.33 -5.47 -12.08
CA MET A 283 0.28 -6.20 -11.37
C MET A 283 -0.41 -5.38 -10.30
N ARG A 284 -1.66 -5.75 -10.00
CA ARG A 284 -2.31 -5.35 -8.75
C ARG A 284 -2.48 -6.53 -7.80
N THR A 285 -2.41 -6.23 -6.52
CA THR A 285 -2.61 -7.23 -5.48
C THR A 285 -3.06 -6.63 -4.15
N ALA A 286 -3.53 -7.45 -3.22
CA ALA A 286 -3.79 -7.11 -1.84
C ALA A 286 -3.62 -8.37 -0.99
N PHE A 287 -3.16 -8.23 0.25
CA PHE A 287 -2.92 -9.32 1.21
C PHE A 287 -1.99 -10.43 0.71
N MET A 288 -1.23 -10.15 -0.35
CA MET A 288 -0.41 -11.16 -1.01
C MET A 288 0.86 -11.46 -0.24
N ASN A 289 1.29 -12.71 -0.30
CA ASN A 289 2.56 -13.12 0.27
C ASN A 289 3.42 -13.80 -0.81
N ALA A 290 4.54 -13.17 -1.13
CA ALA A 290 5.50 -13.68 -2.10
C ALA A 290 6.45 -14.69 -1.45
N GLY A 291 6.46 -15.92 -1.97
CA GLY A 291 7.53 -16.87 -1.70
C GLY A 291 8.87 -16.39 -2.27
N SER A 292 9.98 -16.92 -1.75
CA SER A 292 11.32 -16.58 -2.28
C SER A 292 11.45 -16.91 -3.77
N ALA A 293 12.25 -16.15 -4.51
CA ALA A 293 12.43 -16.36 -5.96
C ALA A 293 11.13 -16.36 -6.80
N THR A 294 10.05 -15.73 -6.30
CA THR A 294 8.81 -15.54 -7.06
C THR A 294 9.05 -14.52 -8.17
N ASN A 295 8.72 -14.87 -9.41
CA ASN A 295 8.89 -13.96 -10.54
C ASN A 295 7.60 -13.84 -11.36
N PHE A 296 7.31 -12.62 -11.77
CA PHE A 296 6.22 -12.32 -12.68
C PHE A 296 6.78 -11.76 -14.00
N SER A 297 6.00 -11.87 -15.08
CA SER A 297 6.44 -11.42 -16.40
C SER A 297 5.30 -10.79 -17.17
N ASN A 298 5.44 -9.53 -17.55
CA ASN A 298 4.51 -8.77 -18.39
C ASN A 298 4.95 -8.59 -19.85
N HIS A 299 6.16 -9.05 -20.20
CA HIS A 299 6.71 -8.81 -21.53
C HIS A 299 6.08 -9.74 -22.58
N MET A 300 5.48 -9.15 -23.62
CA MET A 300 5.12 -9.87 -24.84
C MET A 300 6.20 -9.58 -25.90
N TYR A 301 6.95 -10.61 -26.32
CA TYR A 301 8.21 -10.48 -27.09
C TYR A 301 8.16 -9.51 -28.31
N LYS A 302 6.98 -9.29 -28.91
CA LYS A 302 6.78 -8.38 -30.06
C LYS A 302 6.08 -7.05 -29.74
N LEU A 303 5.42 -6.91 -28.59
CA LEU A 303 4.57 -5.76 -28.24
C LEU A 303 5.08 -4.99 -27.01
N GLY A 304 6.14 -5.47 -26.35
CA GLY A 304 6.71 -4.84 -25.16
C GLY A 304 5.95 -5.17 -23.87
N PRO A 305 6.18 -4.40 -22.79
CA PRO A 305 5.64 -4.63 -21.45
C PRO A 305 4.20 -4.11 -21.29
N VAL A 306 3.27 -4.65 -22.07
CA VAL A 306 1.87 -4.17 -22.13
C VAL A 306 0.90 -4.98 -21.29
N HIS A 307 1.29 -6.18 -20.84
CA HIS A 307 0.41 -7.04 -20.05
C HIS A 307 0.46 -6.68 -18.57
N TRP A 308 -0.63 -6.96 -17.87
CA TRP A 308 -0.64 -6.89 -16.42
C TRP A 308 -1.54 -7.96 -15.83
N GLY A 309 -1.25 -8.32 -14.60
CA GLY A 309 -1.96 -9.36 -13.86
C GLY A 309 -2.81 -8.80 -12.73
N THR A 310 -3.81 -9.57 -12.31
CA THR A 310 -4.47 -9.37 -11.02
C THR A 310 -4.27 -10.59 -10.15
N LEU A 311 -3.59 -10.40 -9.02
CA LEU A 311 -3.69 -11.34 -7.91
C LEU A 311 -4.79 -10.83 -6.99
N GLN A 312 -5.92 -11.52 -6.92
CA GLN A 312 -6.97 -11.15 -5.97
C GLN A 312 -6.46 -11.29 -4.53
N ARG A 313 -7.23 -10.76 -3.59
CA ARG A 313 -6.88 -10.71 -2.17
C ARG A 313 -6.31 -12.02 -1.66
N GLY A 314 -5.20 -11.95 -0.93
CA GLY A 314 -4.69 -13.05 -0.13
C GLY A 314 -3.99 -14.16 -0.91
N VAL A 315 -3.74 -13.96 -2.20
CA VAL A 315 -2.98 -14.92 -3.01
C VAL A 315 -1.57 -15.07 -2.45
N LYS A 316 -1.10 -16.32 -2.41
CA LYS A 316 0.27 -16.64 -1.98
C LYS A 316 1.00 -17.33 -3.09
N THR A 317 2.29 -17.08 -3.19
CA THR A 317 3.16 -17.84 -4.07
C THR A 317 4.09 -18.73 -3.25
N ALA A 318 4.30 -19.95 -3.71
CA ALA A 318 5.37 -20.79 -3.21
C ALA A 318 6.72 -20.28 -3.72
N SER A 319 7.81 -20.77 -3.11
CA SER A 319 9.15 -20.40 -3.57
C SER A 319 9.39 -20.88 -5.01
N GLY A 320 9.99 -20.02 -5.85
CA GLY A 320 10.25 -20.30 -7.25
C GLY A 320 9.00 -20.27 -8.16
N ALA A 321 7.87 -19.75 -7.68
CA ALA A 321 6.69 -19.59 -8.52
C ALA A 321 6.96 -18.60 -9.67
N TYR A 322 6.38 -18.89 -10.83
CA TYR A 322 6.43 -18.00 -11.99
C TYR A 322 5.04 -17.83 -12.61
N VAL A 323 4.63 -16.60 -12.91
CA VAL A 323 3.38 -16.34 -13.65
C VAL A 323 3.61 -15.34 -14.79
N MET A 324 3.19 -15.73 -15.99
CA MET A 324 3.12 -14.85 -17.15
C MET A 324 1.78 -14.10 -17.15
N TRP A 325 1.85 -12.77 -17.26
CA TRP A 325 0.69 -11.88 -17.17
C TRP A 325 -0.13 -11.77 -18.44
N GLY A 326 -1.39 -11.41 -18.22
CA GLY A 326 -2.55 -11.71 -19.08
C GLY A 326 -3.62 -12.49 -18.32
N GLY A 327 -3.29 -13.03 -17.14
CA GLY A 327 -4.19 -13.82 -16.29
C GLY A 327 -4.66 -13.12 -15.00
N LYS A 328 -5.55 -13.79 -14.28
CA LYS A 328 -6.15 -13.36 -13.02
C LYS A 328 -6.21 -14.53 -12.03
N ILE A 329 -5.59 -14.37 -10.85
CA ILE A 329 -5.55 -15.43 -9.84
C ILE A 329 -6.63 -15.21 -8.78
N GLY A 330 -7.40 -16.26 -8.51
CA GLY A 330 -8.52 -16.29 -7.57
C GLY A 330 -8.11 -15.99 -6.13
N ALA A 331 -8.99 -15.32 -5.38
CA ALA A 331 -8.72 -14.90 -4.00
C ALA A 331 -8.25 -16.05 -3.10
N PHE A 332 -7.29 -15.78 -2.21
CA PHE A 332 -6.72 -16.71 -1.23
C PHE A 332 -6.17 -18.00 -1.82
N SER A 333 -5.77 -18.00 -3.10
CA SER A 333 -5.17 -19.17 -3.75
C SER A 333 -3.66 -19.27 -3.51
N LEU A 334 -3.13 -20.48 -3.51
CA LEU A 334 -1.70 -20.78 -3.44
C LEU A 334 -1.18 -21.15 -4.84
N VAL A 335 -0.22 -20.40 -5.35
CA VAL A 335 0.41 -20.57 -6.66
C VAL A 335 1.73 -21.33 -6.52
N MET A 336 1.88 -22.45 -7.24
CA MET A 336 3.08 -23.30 -7.21
C MET A 336 3.55 -23.64 -8.62
N GLY A 337 4.85 -23.47 -8.87
CA GLY A 337 5.45 -23.78 -10.16
C GLY A 337 5.27 -22.66 -11.19
N GLY A 338 5.42 -23.00 -12.47
CA GLY A 338 5.38 -22.06 -13.58
C GLY A 338 4.04 -22.05 -14.31
N HIS A 339 3.46 -20.87 -14.50
CA HIS A 339 2.17 -20.65 -15.18
C HIS A 339 2.39 -19.73 -16.38
N LYS A 340 2.27 -20.24 -17.60
CA LYS A 340 2.65 -19.54 -18.84
C LYS A 340 1.49 -19.21 -19.77
N GLU A 341 0.29 -19.73 -19.50
CA GLU A 341 -0.88 -19.57 -20.37
C GLU A 341 -1.94 -18.63 -19.82
N HIS A 342 -1.51 -17.56 -19.13
CA HIS A 342 -2.41 -16.49 -18.69
C HIS A 342 -3.66 -16.98 -17.92
N PRO A 343 -3.53 -17.80 -16.86
CA PRO A 343 -4.67 -18.45 -16.23
C PRO A 343 -5.64 -17.43 -15.61
N ASP A 344 -6.95 -17.62 -15.83
CA ASP A 344 -8.01 -16.97 -15.06
C ASP A 344 -8.67 -17.98 -14.12
N THR A 345 -8.40 -17.81 -12.82
CA THR A 345 -8.94 -18.64 -11.74
C THR A 345 -9.86 -17.83 -10.83
N SER A 346 -10.36 -16.68 -11.29
CA SER A 346 -11.19 -15.80 -10.45
C SER A 346 -12.54 -16.40 -10.06
N MET A 347 -13.03 -17.40 -10.80
CA MET A 347 -14.19 -18.24 -10.42
C MET A 347 -13.85 -19.33 -9.40
N PHE A 348 -12.56 -19.53 -9.08
CA PHE A 348 -12.08 -20.62 -8.23
C PHE A 348 -11.24 -20.07 -7.06
N PRO A 349 -11.85 -19.32 -6.10
CA PRO A 349 -11.13 -18.87 -4.93
C PRO A 349 -10.63 -20.03 -4.07
N PHE A 350 -9.71 -19.76 -3.16
CA PHE A 350 -9.14 -20.73 -2.24
C PHE A 350 -8.48 -21.94 -2.94
N SER A 351 -7.95 -21.75 -4.15
CA SER A 351 -7.39 -22.83 -4.96
C SER A 351 -5.95 -23.16 -4.58
N TYR A 352 -5.56 -24.41 -4.76
CA TYR A 352 -4.16 -24.74 -5.02
C TYR A 352 -3.96 -24.77 -6.54
N LEU A 353 -3.00 -24.00 -7.03
CA LEU A 353 -2.65 -23.92 -8.44
C LEU A 353 -1.28 -24.55 -8.65
N PHE A 354 -1.19 -25.45 -9.61
CA PHE A 354 0.03 -26.16 -9.96
C PHE A 354 0.37 -25.87 -11.42
N GLY A 355 1.59 -25.39 -11.66
CA GLY A 355 2.22 -25.34 -12.97
C GLY A 355 2.80 -26.69 -13.33
N ASP A 356 2.42 -27.25 -14.48
CA ASP A 356 3.06 -28.46 -15.01
C ASP A 356 4.42 -28.15 -15.67
N SER A 357 5.09 -29.18 -16.19
CA SER A 357 6.41 -29.02 -16.85
C SER A 357 6.38 -28.15 -18.12
N HIS A 358 5.20 -27.96 -18.73
CA HIS A 358 5.01 -27.15 -19.94
C HIS A 358 4.53 -25.74 -19.60
N GLY A 359 4.06 -25.50 -18.39
CA GLY A 359 3.56 -24.22 -17.91
C GLY A 359 2.03 -24.10 -17.92
N HIS A 360 1.31 -25.21 -18.13
CA HIS A 360 -0.15 -25.25 -18.01
C HIS A 360 -0.55 -25.17 -16.54
N THR A 361 -1.73 -24.60 -16.29
CA THR A 361 -2.25 -24.44 -14.93
C THR A 361 -3.27 -25.51 -14.60
N THR A 362 -2.99 -26.32 -13.57
CA THR A 362 -3.98 -27.21 -12.97
C THR A 362 -4.49 -26.61 -11.66
N ALA A 363 -5.81 -26.58 -11.45
CA ALA A 363 -6.42 -26.06 -10.23
C ALA A 363 -7.06 -27.17 -9.38
N SER A 364 -6.96 -27.00 -8.06
CA SER A 364 -7.74 -27.71 -7.05
C SER A 364 -8.48 -26.70 -6.17
N PRO A 365 -9.70 -26.30 -6.56
CA PRO A 365 -10.44 -25.25 -5.88
C PRO A 365 -10.88 -25.63 -4.47
N GLY A 366 -11.07 -24.62 -3.61
CA GLY A 366 -11.51 -24.79 -2.22
C GLY A 366 -10.49 -25.39 -1.25
N LEU A 367 -9.33 -25.88 -1.70
CA LEU A 367 -8.35 -26.52 -0.83
C LEU A 367 -7.76 -25.60 0.24
N MET A 368 -7.70 -24.29 0.02
CA MET A 368 -7.21 -23.35 1.03
C MET A 368 -8.21 -23.14 2.19
N LEU A 369 -9.50 -23.48 2.04
CA LEU A 369 -10.51 -23.35 3.11
C LEU A 369 -10.20 -24.22 4.33
N ARG A 370 -9.52 -25.35 4.13
CA ARG A 370 -9.06 -26.25 5.20
C ARG A 370 -7.67 -25.89 5.72
N SER A 371 -7.03 -24.82 5.24
CA SER A 371 -5.67 -24.49 5.62
C SER A 371 -5.60 -23.84 7.00
N CYS A 372 -4.87 -24.47 7.92
CA CYS A 372 -4.59 -23.86 9.23
C CYS A 372 -3.72 -22.59 9.12
N GLY A 373 -2.93 -22.47 8.05
CA GLY A 373 -2.14 -21.29 7.74
C GLY A 373 -2.99 -20.08 7.34
N LEU A 374 -4.07 -20.30 6.58
CA LEU A 374 -5.01 -19.24 6.19
C LEU A 374 -5.76 -18.69 7.41
N ALA A 375 -6.34 -19.57 8.22
CA ALA A 375 -7.04 -19.19 9.47
C ALA A 375 -6.13 -18.44 10.46
N ARG A 376 -4.83 -18.77 10.47
CA ARG A 376 -3.83 -18.05 11.28
C ARG A 376 -3.57 -16.64 10.75
N ASP A 377 -3.49 -16.49 9.44
CA ASP A 377 -3.14 -15.20 8.83
C ASP A 377 -4.27 -14.19 8.96
N GLU A 378 -5.53 -14.63 8.81
CA GLU A 378 -6.74 -13.85 9.11
C GLU A 378 -6.68 -13.17 10.47
N LYS A 379 -6.36 -13.95 11.52
CA LYS A 379 -6.25 -13.45 12.90
C LYS A 379 -5.05 -12.53 13.12
N LYS A 380 -4.02 -12.62 12.27
CA LYS A 380 -2.77 -11.86 12.44
C LYS A 380 -2.87 -10.46 11.85
N TRP A 381 -3.62 -10.25 10.78
CA TRP A 381 -3.69 -8.94 10.12
C TRP A 381 -4.14 -7.82 11.05
N PRO A 382 -5.31 -7.87 11.72
CA PRO A 382 -5.76 -6.77 12.58
C PRO A 382 -4.80 -6.50 13.75
N VAL A 383 -4.19 -7.55 14.30
CA VAL A 383 -3.19 -7.43 15.40
C VAL A 383 -1.89 -6.77 14.91
N ARG A 384 -1.55 -6.91 13.63
CA ARG A 384 -0.34 -6.37 13.03
C ARG A 384 -0.55 -5.02 12.34
N ASP A 385 -1.75 -4.47 12.37
CA ASP A 385 -2.01 -3.16 11.80
C ASP A 385 -1.27 -2.08 12.61
N ARG A 386 -0.20 -1.55 12.01
CA ARG A 386 0.69 -0.58 12.65
C ARG A 386 0.01 0.78 12.85
N ARG A 387 -1.16 0.99 12.23
CA ARG A 387 -1.91 2.24 12.19
C ARG A 387 -2.81 2.45 13.41
N LEU A 388 -3.43 1.39 13.92
CA LEU A 388 -4.55 1.48 14.89
C LEU A 388 -4.20 2.19 16.20
N ASN A 389 -2.93 2.14 16.64
CA ASN A 389 -2.49 2.75 17.90
C ASN A 389 -1.88 4.15 17.76
N ARG A 390 -1.99 4.77 16.58
CA ARG A 390 -1.27 6.01 16.21
C ARG A 390 -2.07 7.30 16.40
N ARG A 391 -3.40 7.21 16.57
CA ARG A 391 -4.34 8.35 16.63
C ARG A 391 -4.19 9.26 15.40
N MET A 392 -4.42 8.68 14.23
CA MET A 392 -4.35 9.35 12.93
C MET A 392 -5.53 8.94 12.05
N PRO A 393 -5.85 9.70 10.99
CA PRO A 393 -6.79 9.26 9.95
C PRO A 393 -6.34 7.94 9.33
N LEU A 394 -7.28 7.06 8.98
CA LEU A 394 -7.00 5.82 8.26
C LEU A 394 -7.51 5.99 6.83
N PHE A 395 -6.60 6.06 5.85
CA PHE A 395 -6.99 6.30 4.46
C PHE A 395 -7.43 5.01 3.76
N ASP A 396 -6.77 3.89 4.05
CA ASP A 396 -7.18 2.59 3.51
C ASP A 396 -8.23 1.95 4.42
N ASN A 397 -9.42 1.73 3.87
CA ASN A 397 -10.47 0.90 4.47
C ASN A 397 -10.13 -0.58 4.29
N ILE A 398 -10.14 -1.36 5.38
CA ILE A 398 -9.70 -2.75 5.36
C ILE A 398 -10.73 -3.64 6.04
N VAL A 399 -11.34 -4.55 5.26
CA VAL A 399 -12.03 -5.74 5.76
C VAL A 399 -10.98 -6.84 5.91
N TYR A 400 -10.93 -7.53 7.06
CA TYR A 400 -9.86 -8.51 7.35
C TYR A 400 -10.28 -9.94 7.07
N GLU A 401 -11.57 -10.19 7.14
CA GLU A 401 -12.23 -11.48 7.08
C GLU A 401 -11.94 -12.16 5.75
N VAL A 402 -11.57 -13.44 5.83
CA VAL A 402 -11.28 -14.28 4.68
C VAL A 402 -12.58 -14.67 3.98
N LEU A 403 -13.57 -15.09 4.77
CA LEU A 403 -14.93 -15.29 4.31
C LEU A 403 -15.69 -13.97 4.51
N ASN A 404 -16.09 -13.37 3.39
CA ASN A 404 -16.77 -12.09 3.32
C ASN A 404 -17.73 -12.13 2.11
N PRO A 405 -18.61 -11.13 1.93
CA PRO A 405 -19.59 -11.16 0.85
C PRO A 405 -18.99 -11.39 -0.54
N ASN A 406 -17.84 -10.78 -0.88
CA ASN A 406 -17.22 -10.97 -2.19
C ASN A 406 -16.72 -12.41 -2.41
N THR A 407 -16.05 -13.02 -1.44
CA THR A 407 -15.54 -14.40 -1.58
C THR A 407 -16.66 -15.44 -1.53
N VAL A 408 -17.65 -15.24 -0.66
CA VAL A 408 -18.82 -16.13 -0.53
C VAL A 408 -19.70 -16.06 -1.76
N GLN A 409 -19.97 -14.87 -2.29
CA GLN A 409 -20.68 -14.70 -3.57
C GLN A 409 -19.93 -15.37 -4.73
N THR A 410 -18.60 -15.28 -4.76
CA THR A 410 -17.79 -15.95 -5.78
C THR A 410 -17.93 -17.47 -5.68
N MET A 411 -17.91 -18.04 -4.47
CA MET A 411 -18.17 -19.46 -4.25
C MET A 411 -19.59 -19.87 -4.68
N LEU A 412 -20.62 -19.08 -4.33
CA LEU A 412 -22.00 -19.29 -4.76
C LEU A 412 -22.12 -19.36 -6.29
N ARG A 413 -21.51 -18.39 -7.00
CA ARG A 413 -21.46 -18.37 -8.47
C ARG A 413 -20.69 -19.55 -9.06
N ALA A 414 -19.71 -20.10 -8.34
CA ALA A 414 -18.91 -21.22 -8.80
C ALA A 414 -19.60 -22.58 -8.63
N LEU A 415 -20.57 -22.74 -7.72
CA LEU A 415 -21.22 -24.03 -7.46
C LEU A 415 -21.83 -24.68 -8.72
N PRO A 416 -22.65 -23.99 -9.55
CA PRO A 416 -23.21 -24.60 -10.76
C PRO A 416 -22.13 -25.02 -11.76
N LEU A 417 -21.08 -24.19 -11.92
CA LEU A 417 -19.96 -24.49 -12.80
C LEU A 417 -19.18 -25.73 -12.30
N LEU A 418 -18.91 -25.83 -11.00
CA LEU A 418 -18.22 -26.98 -10.42
C LEU A 418 -19.04 -28.27 -10.56
N GLN A 419 -20.37 -28.17 -10.40
CA GLN A 419 -21.27 -29.30 -10.62
C GLN A 419 -21.24 -29.77 -12.08
N GLN A 420 -21.25 -28.83 -13.03
CA GLN A 420 -21.10 -29.12 -14.45
C GLN A 420 -19.76 -29.82 -14.74
N LEU A 421 -18.65 -29.19 -14.36
CA LEU A 421 -17.29 -29.70 -14.57
C LEU A 421 -17.07 -31.08 -13.93
N ALA A 422 -17.74 -31.38 -12.81
CA ALA A 422 -17.66 -32.69 -12.16
C ALA A 422 -18.29 -33.83 -12.98
N HIS A 423 -19.21 -33.53 -13.89
CA HIS A 423 -19.94 -34.50 -14.72
C HIS A 423 -19.58 -34.43 -16.20
N GLU A 424 -18.74 -33.48 -16.60
CA GLU A 424 -18.21 -33.39 -17.95
C GLU A 424 -17.28 -34.58 -18.27
N GLN A 425 -17.25 -34.95 -19.55
CA GLN A 425 -16.33 -35.97 -20.03
C GLN A 425 -14.91 -35.40 -20.04
N PRO A 426 -13.96 -35.98 -19.28
CA PRO A 426 -12.59 -35.49 -19.28
C PRO A 426 -11.90 -35.80 -20.61
N ASP A 427 -10.85 -35.02 -20.90
CA ASP A 427 -9.92 -35.27 -21.98
C ASP A 427 -9.11 -36.57 -21.81
N ALA A 428 -8.23 -36.87 -22.76
CA ALA A 428 -7.39 -38.06 -22.72
C ALA A 428 -6.42 -38.10 -21.52
N GLN A 429 -6.16 -36.97 -20.87
CA GLN A 429 -5.31 -36.82 -19.71
C GLN A 429 -6.10 -36.84 -18.39
N GLY A 430 -7.43 -36.97 -18.46
CA GLY A 430 -8.31 -37.05 -17.29
C GLY A 430 -8.72 -35.68 -16.72
N TYR A 431 -8.59 -34.60 -17.50
CA TYR A 431 -8.93 -33.25 -17.09
C TYR A 431 -10.17 -32.70 -17.81
N VAL A 432 -10.88 -31.82 -17.13
CA VAL A 432 -11.88 -30.91 -17.70
C VAL A 432 -11.31 -29.49 -17.64
N HIS A 433 -11.76 -28.62 -18.53
CA HIS A 433 -11.13 -27.32 -18.75
C HIS A 433 -12.10 -26.16 -18.60
N HIS A 434 -11.65 -25.11 -17.93
CA HIS A 434 -12.32 -23.82 -17.91
C HIS A 434 -11.32 -22.75 -18.38
N GLY A 435 -11.43 -22.35 -19.65
CA GLY A 435 -10.41 -21.52 -20.29
C GLY A 435 -9.05 -22.24 -20.31
N ALA A 436 -8.00 -21.56 -19.86
CA ALA A 436 -6.63 -22.09 -19.76
C ALA A 436 -6.34 -22.86 -18.45
N VAL A 437 -7.38 -23.23 -17.69
CA VAL A 437 -7.25 -23.90 -16.40
C VAL A 437 -7.83 -25.31 -16.48
N ALA A 438 -7.00 -26.29 -16.15
CA ALA A 438 -7.36 -27.71 -16.11
C ALA A 438 -7.73 -28.14 -14.68
N LEU A 439 -8.74 -29.00 -14.54
CA LEU A 439 -9.19 -29.57 -13.25
C LEU A 439 -9.55 -31.04 -13.41
N LYS A 440 -9.38 -31.85 -12.37
CA LYS A 440 -9.96 -33.20 -12.35
C LYS A 440 -11.45 -33.12 -12.03
N PRO A 441 -12.33 -33.92 -12.64
CA PRO A 441 -13.75 -33.96 -12.26
C PRO A 441 -13.96 -34.23 -10.75
N THR A 442 -13.13 -35.09 -10.15
CA THR A 442 -13.13 -35.35 -8.70
C THR A 442 -12.70 -34.14 -7.85
N ALA A 443 -11.81 -33.30 -8.37
CA ALA A 443 -11.44 -32.05 -7.72
C ALA A 443 -12.59 -31.04 -7.77
N ALA A 444 -13.34 -30.97 -8.88
CA ALA A 444 -14.52 -30.14 -9.01
C ALA A 444 -15.64 -30.56 -8.03
N LEU A 445 -15.93 -31.87 -7.94
CA LEU A 445 -16.90 -32.41 -6.97
C LEU A 445 -16.51 -32.10 -5.52
N ARG A 446 -15.22 -32.28 -5.18
CA ARG A 446 -14.70 -31.93 -3.85
C ARG A 446 -14.81 -30.42 -3.58
N ALA A 447 -14.47 -29.59 -4.55
CA ALA A 447 -14.57 -28.14 -4.43
C ALA A 447 -16.02 -27.70 -4.19
N HIS A 448 -16.99 -28.28 -4.91
CA HIS A 448 -18.41 -28.04 -4.69
C HIS A 448 -18.78 -28.29 -3.22
N ARG A 449 -18.38 -29.44 -2.66
CA ARG A 449 -18.60 -29.77 -1.24
C ARG A 449 -17.95 -28.76 -0.28
N LEU A 450 -16.68 -28.42 -0.51
CA LEU A 450 -15.95 -27.48 0.36
C LEU A 450 -16.57 -26.07 0.34
N TYR A 451 -17.00 -25.60 -0.83
CA TYR A 451 -17.70 -24.33 -0.95
C TYR A 451 -19.05 -24.37 -0.25
N SER A 452 -19.85 -25.43 -0.43
CA SER A 452 -21.11 -25.56 0.31
C SER A 452 -20.89 -25.52 1.83
N LEU A 453 -19.87 -26.21 2.36
CA LEU A 453 -19.54 -26.17 3.79
C LEU A 453 -19.14 -24.76 4.25
N ALA A 454 -18.26 -24.08 3.51
CA ALA A 454 -17.81 -22.74 3.86
C ALA A 454 -18.91 -21.68 3.77
N ILE A 455 -19.76 -21.72 2.73
CA ILE A 455 -20.91 -20.83 2.60
C ILE A 455 -21.86 -21.04 3.77
N THR A 456 -22.21 -22.29 4.09
CA THR A 456 -23.09 -22.62 5.22
C THR A 456 -22.50 -22.16 6.55
N ALA A 457 -21.20 -22.41 6.80
CA ALA A 457 -20.53 -21.96 8.02
C ALA A 457 -20.51 -20.44 8.15
N TYR A 458 -20.26 -19.72 7.06
CA TYR A 458 -20.29 -18.25 7.02
C TYR A 458 -21.68 -17.69 7.32
N VAL A 459 -22.71 -18.16 6.60
CA VAL A 459 -24.09 -17.70 6.79
C VAL A 459 -24.53 -17.99 8.23
N TYR A 460 -24.30 -19.21 8.71
CA TYR A 460 -24.64 -19.58 10.08
C TYR A 460 -23.93 -18.75 11.13
N GLY A 461 -22.63 -18.48 10.97
CA GLY A 461 -21.88 -17.60 11.88
C GLY A 461 -22.49 -16.20 11.94
N LYS A 462 -22.77 -15.61 10.77
CA LYS A 462 -23.35 -14.26 10.64
C LYS A 462 -24.77 -14.16 11.20
N MET A 463 -25.57 -15.23 11.14
CA MET A 463 -26.90 -15.28 11.77
C MET A 463 -26.87 -15.14 13.31
N HIS A 464 -25.72 -15.39 13.94
CA HIS A 464 -25.55 -15.31 15.39
C HIS A 464 -24.82 -14.02 15.81
N GLU A 465 -24.51 -13.12 14.88
CA GLU A 465 -23.93 -11.82 15.18
C GLU A 465 -24.99 -10.80 15.63
N GLU A 466 -24.58 -9.83 16.44
CA GLU A 466 -25.46 -8.75 16.89
C GLU A 466 -25.97 -7.93 15.68
N GLY A 467 -27.27 -7.62 15.66
CA GLY A 467 -27.89 -6.84 14.58
C GLY A 467 -28.55 -7.68 13.48
N TYR A 468 -28.29 -8.99 13.40
CA TYR A 468 -28.88 -9.86 12.37
C TYR A 468 -30.41 -9.85 12.37
N ASP A 469 -31.04 -9.97 13.55
CA ASP A 469 -32.50 -9.98 13.68
C ASP A 469 -33.14 -8.71 13.09
N GLY A 470 -32.48 -7.56 13.25
CA GLY A 470 -32.92 -6.26 12.74
C GLY A 470 -32.52 -5.98 11.29
N ALA A 471 -31.74 -6.84 10.64
CA ALA A 471 -31.32 -6.64 9.26
C ALA A 471 -32.51 -6.74 8.28
N ASN A 472 -32.47 -5.97 7.19
CA ASN A 472 -33.52 -5.90 6.18
C ASN A 472 -33.06 -6.53 4.86
N PRO A 473 -33.58 -7.70 4.45
CA PRO A 473 -33.22 -8.36 3.18
C PRO A 473 -33.46 -7.52 1.92
N GLU A 474 -34.34 -6.51 1.97
CA GLU A 474 -34.59 -5.60 0.85
C GLU A 474 -33.45 -4.61 0.62
N GLU A 475 -32.60 -4.38 1.63
CA GLU A 475 -31.40 -3.53 1.54
C GLU A 475 -30.15 -4.32 1.12
N ALA A 476 -30.27 -5.64 0.90
CA ALA A 476 -29.17 -6.50 0.53
C ALA A 476 -28.59 -6.10 -0.84
N PRO A 477 -27.27 -5.83 -0.92
CA PRO A 477 -26.64 -5.58 -2.22
C PRO A 477 -26.70 -6.79 -3.15
N GLU A 478 -26.97 -6.56 -4.44
CA GLU A 478 -27.00 -7.62 -5.45
C GLU A 478 -25.60 -8.17 -5.77
N GLU A 479 -24.59 -7.30 -5.79
CA GLU A 479 -23.21 -7.66 -6.10
C GLU A 479 -22.21 -6.94 -5.18
N TRP A 480 -21.29 -7.74 -4.63
CA TRP A 480 -20.16 -7.29 -3.83
C TRP A 480 -18.84 -7.36 -4.61
N LEU A 481 -18.05 -6.31 -4.51
CA LEU A 481 -16.73 -6.17 -5.11
C LEU A 481 -15.65 -6.03 -4.04
N ASP A 482 -14.43 -6.45 -4.37
CA ASP A 482 -13.23 -6.16 -3.57
C ASP A 482 -12.45 -5.01 -4.22
N LEU A 483 -12.50 -3.84 -3.59
CA LEU A 483 -11.78 -2.65 -3.96
C LEU A 483 -10.51 -2.53 -3.09
N ALA A 484 -9.52 -3.36 -3.41
CA ALA A 484 -8.17 -3.33 -2.83
C ALA A 484 -8.14 -3.36 -1.29
N GLY A 485 -8.95 -4.21 -0.66
CA GLY A 485 -9.00 -4.34 0.81
C GLY A 485 -10.37 -3.99 1.40
N GLN A 486 -11.16 -3.17 0.73
CA GLN A 486 -12.54 -2.90 1.11
C GLN A 486 -13.52 -3.77 0.31
N ILE A 487 -14.48 -4.39 1.01
CA ILE A 487 -15.61 -5.06 0.36
C ILE A 487 -16.74 -4.03 0.24
N ILE A 488 -17.21 -3.81 -0.99
CA ILE A 488 -18.11 -2.70 -1.33
C ILE A 488 -19.21 -3.16 -2.30
N PRO A 489 -20.46 -2.67 -2.18
CA PRO A 489 -21.50 -2.88 -3.17
C PRO A 489 -21.15 -2.31 -4.55
N ALA A 490 -21.53 -3.01 -5.62
CA ALA A 490 -21.33 -2.54 -7.00
C ALA A 490 -22.08 -1.23 -7.30
N ASP A 491 -23.27 -1.03 -6.72
CA ASP A 491 -24.07 0.19 -6.91
C ASP A 491 -23.39 1.41 -6.30
N THR A 492 -22.78 1.25 -5.12
CA THR A 492 -21.96 2.31 -4.51
C THR A 492 -20.80 2.69 -5.43
N LEU A 493 -20.12 1.72 -6.03
CA LEU A 493 -19.04 2.00 -6.96
C LEU A 493 -19.56 2.74 -8.22
N THR A 494 -20.75 2.40 -8.70
CA THR A 494 -21.40 3.12 -9.80
C THR A 494 -21.63 4.59 -9.43
N ALA A 495 -22.10 4.86 -8.21
CA ALA A 495 -22.30 6.23 -7.71
C ALA A 495 -20.98 7.00 -7.58
N VAL A 496 -19.90 6.34 -7.11
CA VAL A 496 -18.55 6.93 -7.02
C VAL A 496 -17.99 7.31 -8.39
N LEU A 497 -18.31 6.52 -9.42
CA LEU A 497 -17.82 6.73 -10.79
C LEU A 497 -18.73 7.66 -11.62
N ASP A 498 -19.85 8.11 -11.08
CA ASP A 498 -20.76 9.03 -11.76
C ASP A 498 -20.07 10.40 -11.98
N PRO A 499 -19.90 10.85 -13.24
CA PRO A 499 -19.32 12.16 -13.52
C PRO A 499 -20.12 13.35 -12.98
N ALA A 500 -21.40 13.16 -12.65
CA ALA A 500 -22.25 14.18 -12.04
C ALA A 500 -22.07 14.29 -10.52
N ASN A 501 -21.20 13.47 -9.93
CA ASN A 501 -20.93 13.45 -8.51
C ASN A 501 -19.80 14.41 -8.14
N ASP A 502 -20.15 15.49 -7.45
CA ASP A 502 -19.21 16.52 -7.01
C ASP A 502 -18.50 16.17 -5.69
N THR A 503 -18.87 15.05 -5.05
CA THR A 503 -18.26 14.59 -3.80
C THR A 503 -16.92 13.90 -4.09
N LEU A 504 -15.92 14.11 -3.22
CA LEU A 504 -14.65 13.40 -3.37
C LEU A 504 -14.88 11.88 -3.28
N PRO A 505 -14.34 11.06 -4.19
CA PRO A 505 -14.55 9.61 -4.19
C PRO A 505 -14.28 8.93 -2.86
N GLN A 506 -13.27 9.40 -2.11
CA GLN A 506 -12.92 8.85 -0.80
C GLN A 506 -14.07 8.95 0.21
N GLU A 507 -14.85 10.03 0.21
CA GLU A 507 -15.89 10.25 1.22
C GLU A 507 -17.00 9.21 1.10
N LEU A 508 -17.45 8.94 -0.13
CA LEU A 508 -18.46 7.90 -0.41
C LEU A 508 -17.93 6.49 -0.15
N ILE A 509 -16.65 6.26 -0.44
CA ILE A 509 -15.97 5.01 -0.12
C ILE A 509 -15.94 4.79 1.40
N ASP A 510 -15.67 5.85 2.19
CA ASP A 510 -15.65 5.78 3.66
C ASP A 510 -17.05 5.60 4.26
N GLU A 511 -18.09 6.24 3.69
CA GLU A 511 -19.48 6.00 4.09
C GLU A 511 -19.89 4.56 3.85
N ALA A 512 -19.59 4.02 2.67
CA ALA A 512 -19.86 2.62 2.36
C ALA A 512 -19.11 1.65 3.29
N PHE A 513 -17.92 2.02 3.77
CA PHE A 513 -17.20 1.22 4.75
C PHE A 513 -17.89 1.21 6.12
N LYS A 514 -18.50 2.32 6.54
CA LYS A 514 -19.29 2.39 7.78
C LYS A 514 -20.57 1.54 7.69
N ASP A 515 -21.19 1.50 6.52
CA ASP A 515 -22.41 0.72 6.25
C ASP A 515 -22.15 -0.76 5.99
N TYR A 516 -20.89 -1.16 5.75
CA TYR A 516 -20.50 -2.52 5.35
C TYR A 516 -21.16 -3.60 6.22
N HIS A 517 -21.05 -3.50 7.54
CA HIS A 517 -21.53 -4.54 8.44
C HIS A 517 -23.06 -4.69 8.40
N ARG A 518 -23.80 -3.57 8.36
CA ARG A 518 -25.26 -3.60 8.22
C ARG A 518 -25.68 -4.27 6.91
N LEU A 519 -25.07 -3.86 5.80
CA LEU A 519 -25.38 -4.40 4.48
C LEU A 519 -24.96 -5.87 4.33
N GLU A 520 -23.85 -6.28 4.96
CA GLU A 520 -23.43 -7.68 5.06
C GLU A 520 -24.49 -8.53 5.75
N LEU A 521 -25.03 -8.09 6.89
CA LEU A 521 -26.08 -8.81 7.61
C LEU A 521 -27.38 -8.87 6.82
N SER A 522 -27.79 -7.78 6.15
CA SER A 522 -28.95 -7.78 5.25
C SER A 522 -28.80 -8.79 4.10
N TRP A 523 -27.61 -8.86 3.50
CA TRP A 523 -27.30 -9.82 2.45
C TRP A 523 -27.29 -11.26 2.94
N VAL A 524 -26.70 -11.52 4.11
CA VAL A 524 -26.73 -12.85 4.75
C VAL A 524 -28.17 -13.28 5.03
N LYS A 525 -29.01 -12.37 5.54
CA LYS A 525 -30.41 -12.66 5.83
C LYS A 525 -31.20 -13.00 4.56
N GLN A 526 -30.98 -12.24 3.48
CA GLN A 526 -31.55 -12.55 2.17
C GLN A 526 -31.14 -13.95 1.68
N LEU A 527 -29.87 -14.34 1.85
CA LEU A 527 -29.42 -15.69 1.49
C LEU A 527 -30.06 -16.78 2.37
N ALA A 528 -30.12 -16.55 3.69
CA ALA A 528 -30.64 -17.50 4.67
C ALA A 528 -32.15 -17.75 4.53
N GLU A 529 -32.91 -16.71 4.18
CA GLU A 529 -34.36 -16.79 3.94
C GLU A 529 -34.70 -17.22 2.49
N GLY A 530 -33.72 -17.10 1.58
CA GLY A 530 -33.88 -17.42 0.16
C GLY A 530 -33.12 -18.67 -0.27
N VAL A 531 -32.20 -18.50 -1.22
CA VAL A 531 -31.55 -19.61 -1.96
C VAL A 531 -30.72 -20.56 -1.10
N TRP A 532 -30.36 -20.17 0.12
CA TRP A 532 -29.55 -20.99 1.03
C TRP A 532 -30.35 -21.60 2.19
N HIS A 533 -31.66 -21.37 2.26
CA HIS A 533 -32.52 -21.82 3.37
C HIS A 533 -32.38 -23.31 3.70
N ASP A 534 -32.53 -24.18 2.68
CA ASP A 534 -32.52 -25.63 2.89
C ASP A 534 -31.17 -26.16 3.40
N HIS A 535 -30.07 -25.49 3.04
CA HIS A 535 -28.72 -25.87 3.44
C HIS A 535 -28.48 -25.61 4.94
N LEU A 536 -29.20 -24.66 5.54
CA LEU A 536 -29.05 -24.29 6.95
C LEU A 536 -29.53 -25.37 7.92
N SER A 537 -30.36 -26.31 7.47
CA SER A 537 -30.76 -27.49 8.25
C SER A 537 -29.57 -28.33 8.75
N THR A 538 -28.42 -28.22 8.07
CA THR A 538 -27.17 -28.95 8.39
C THR A 538 -26.05 -28.03 8.87
N ALA A 539 -26.36 -26.77 9.19
CA ALA A 539 -25.34 -25.77 9.47
C ALA A 539 -24.43 -26.07 10.67
N PRO A 540 -24.94 -26.54 11.83
CA PRO A 540 -24.07 -26.92 12.94
C PRO A 540 -23.06 -28.01 12.56
N GLN A 541 -23.48 -29.00 11.76
CA GLN A 541 -22.59 -30.06 11.28
C GLN A 541 -21.55 -29.51 10.29
N ALA A 542 -21.95 -28.59 9.40
CA ALA A 542 -21.05 -27.98 8.43
C ALA A 542 -19.91 -27.19 9.11
N VAL A 543 -20.23 -26.42 10.16
CA VAL A 543 -19.23 -25.68 10.96
C VAL A 543 -18.24 -26.65 11.60
N VAL A 544 -18.74 -27.65 12.33
CA VAL A 544 -17.91 -28.66 13.01
C VAL A 544 -17.02 -29.40 12.00
N GLU A 545 -17.56 -29.75 10.84
CA GLU A 545 -16.79 -30.44 9.80
C GLU A 545 -15.65 -29.56 9.26
N LEU A 546 -15.92 -28.29 8.93
CA LEU A 546 -14.91 -27.38 8.41
C LEU A 546 -13.80 -27.13 9.45
N GLU A 547 -14.16 -26.90 10.71
CA GLU A 547 -13.21 -26.75 11.81
C GLU A 547 -12.35 -28.00 12.02
N ALA A 548 -12.97 -29.19 11.97
CA ALA A 548 -12.26 -30.46 12.06
C ALA A 548 -11.26 -30.65 10.90
N MET A 549 -11.59 -30.20 9.68
CA MET A 549 -10.65 -30.23 8.56
C MET A 549 -9.44 -29.31 8.79
N ILE A 550 -9.65 -28.11 9.33
CA ILE A 550 -8.58 -27.16 9.65
C ILE A 550 -7.67 -27.70 10.77
N GLU A 551 -8.25 -28.29 11.80
CA GLU A 551 -7.48 -28.89 12.89
C GLU A 551 -6.73 -30.14 12.44
N LYS A 552 -7.32 -30.94 11.57
CA LYS A 552 -6.63 -32.07 10.93
C LYS A 552 -5.42 -31.59 10.12
N ASP A 553 -5.58 -30.57 9.28
CA ASP A 553 -4.49 -29.97 8.50
C ASP A 553 -3.32 -29.50 9.40
N ARG A 554 -3.65 -28.88 10.53
CA ARG A 554 -2.66 -28.48 11.55
C ARG A 554 -1.90 -29.68 12.14
N ASN A 555 -2.61 -30.76 12.46
CA ASN A 555 -2.01 -31.94 13.07
C ASN A 555 -1.17 -32.73 12.07
N ASP A 556 -1.64 -32.88 10.83
CA ASP A 556 -0.90 -33.48 9.72
C ASP A 556 0.42 -32.71 9.47
N TYR A 557 0.37 -31.37 9.48
CA TYR A 557 1.58 -30.54 9.36
C TYR A 557 2.57 -30.78 10.51
N LYS A 558 2.12 -30.77 11.77
CA LYS A 558 2.97 -31.07 12.93
C LYS A 558 3.58 -32.48 12.86
N ALA A 559 2.82 -33.47 12.40
CA ALA A 559 3.30 -34.84 12.22
C ALA A 559 4.40 -34.90 11.14
N SER A 560 4.23 -34.20 10.01
CA SER A 560 5.25 -34.14 8.96
C SER A 560 6.57 -33.51 9.41
N LEU A 561 6.53 -32.60 10.39
CA LEU A 561 7.75 -32.02 10.97
C LEU A 561 8.47 -32.99 11.92
N THR A 562 7.74 -33.88 12.57
CA THR A 562 8.32 -34.85 13.53
C THR A 562 8.84 -36.11 12.86
N LEU A 563 8.40 -36.43 11.65
CA LEU A 563 8.92 -37.54 10.84
C LEU A 563 10.24 -37.23 10.09
N ASN A 564 10.65 -35.95 10.07
CA ASN A 564 11.87 -35.48 9.42
C ASN A 564 13.02 -35.18 10.41
N TYR A 565 12.86 -35.58 11.67
CA TYR A 565 13.88 -35.67 12.72
C TYR A 565 13.82 -37.06 13.32
#